data_AF-A0AAW2G9P7-F1
#
_entry.id   AF-A0AAW2G9P7-F1
#
_cell.length_a   1.000
_cell.length_b   1.000
_cell.length_c   1.000
_cell.angle_alpha   90.00
_cell.angle_beta   90.00
_cell.angle_gamma   90.00
#
_symmetry.space_group_name_H-M   'P 1'
#
loop_
_entity.id
_entity.type
_entity.pdbx_description
1 polymer ?
#
loop_
_entity_poly.entity_id
_entity_poly.type
_entity_poly.pdbx_seq_one_letter_code
_entity_poly.pdbx_strand_id
1 'polypeptide(L)'
;MQLPETRRTVFLYISAFLQELLSHTQDNELDAKTLATLFGSIFLRDPPRSRDDRHQRSRATQITFDKKKAAFVYHFLVNDQSDFILGR
;
A
#
# COMPACT_ATOMS: atom_id res chain seq x y z
N MET A 1 15.97 -1.11 -11.14
CA MET A 1 16.05 -1.87 -9.86
C MET A 1 14.79 -2.71 -9.74
N GLN A 2 14.88 -4.03 -9.91
CA GLN A 2 13.74 -4.94 -9.64
C GLN A 2 13.66 -5.20 -8.14
N LEU A 3 12.42 -5.30 -7.62
CA LEU A 3 12.19 -5.66 -6.24
C LEU A 3 12.60 -7.13 -6.04
N PRO A 4 13.42 -7.47 -5.02
CA PRO A 4 13.72 -8.87 -4.70
C PRO A 4 12.45 -9.69 -4.56
N GLU A 5 12.47 -10.92 -5.08
CA GLU A 5 11.30 -11.81 -5.15
C GLU A 5 10.60 -11.94 -3.80
N THR A 6 11.35 -12.21 -2.73
CA THR A 6 10.79 -12.32 -1.37
C THR A 6 9.96 -11.10 -0.96
N ARG A 7 10.42 -9.88 -1.30
CA ARG A 7 9.70 -8.65 -0.94
C ARG A 7 8.44 -8.49 -1.79
N ARG A 8 8.48 -8.91 -3.05
CA ARG A 8 7.31 -8.96 -3.93
C ARG A 8 6.27 -9.93 -3.38
N THR A 9 6.68 -11.15 -3.05
CA THR A 9 5.80 -12.19 -2.51
C THR A 9 5.15 -11.77 -1.20
N VAL A 10 5.91 -11.19 -0.27
CA VAL A 10 5.35 -10.66 0.99
C VAL A 10 4.34 -9.55 0.73
N PHE A 11 4.65 -8.61 -0.17
CA PHE A 11 3.71 -7.55 -0.54
C PHE A 11 2.39 -8.14 -1.09
N LEU A 12 2.48 -9.09 -2.02
CA LEU A 12 1.29 -9.71 -2.64
C LEU A 12 0.44 -10.47 -1.63
N TYR A 13 1.05 -11.24 -0.72
CA TYR A 13 0.29 -11.96 0.30
C TYR A 13 -0.40 -11.02 1.29
N ILE A 14 0.25 -9.91 1.68
CA ILE A 14 -0.43 -8.92 2.51
C ILE A 14 -1.56 -8.25 1.72
N SER A 15 -1.37 -7.91 0.44
CA SER A 15 -2.45 -7.39 -0.41
C SER A 15 -3.64 -8.36 -0.51
N ALA A 16 -3.39 -9.65 -0.71
CA ALA A 16 -4.43 -10.68 -0.75
C ALA A 16 -5.20 -10.77 0.57
N PHE A 17 -4.49 -10.73 1.71
CA PHE A 17 -5.13 -10.69 3.03
C PHE A 17 -6.00 -9.44 3.22
N LEU A 18 -5.55 -8.27 2.73
CA LEU A 18 -6.35 -7.05 2.78
C LEU A 18 -7.59 -7.14 1.86
N GLN A 19 -7.51 -7.85 0.74
CA GLN A 19 -8.67 -8.12 -0.12
C GLN A 19 -9.69 -9.04 0.57
N GLU A 20 -9.23 -10.03 1.33
CA GLU A 20 -10.08 -10.86 2.17
C GLU A 20 -10.79 -10.02 3.25
N LEU A 21 -10.09 -9.08 3.92
CA LEU A 21 -10.77 -8.17 4.84
C LEU A 21 -11.89 -7.35 4.15
N LEU A 22 -11.68 -6.94 2.90
CA LEU A 22 -12.67 -6.20 2.14
C LEU A 22 -13.90 -7.04 1.75
N SER A 23 -13.77 -8.37 1.62
CA SER A 23 -14.95 -9.23 1.41
C SER A 23 -15.85 -9.31 2.66
N HIS A 24 -15.36 -8.84 3.81
CA HIS A 24 -16.08 -8.77 5.08
C HIS A 24 -16.38 -7.33 5.53
N THR A 25 -16.42 -6.37 4.60
CA THR A 25 -16.65 -4.94 4.90
C THR A 25 -17.92 -4.70 5.76
N GLN A 26 -18.97 -5.50 5.58
CA GLN A 26 -20.21 -5.36 6.36
C GLN A 26 -20.04 -5.73 7.84
N ASP A 27 -19.08 -6.60 8.16
CA ASP A 27 -18.85 -7.11 9.51
C ASP A 27 -17.75 -6.32 10.25
N ASN A 28 -16.76 -5.80 9.51
CA ASN A 28 -15.58 -5.14 10.08
C ASN A 28 -15.50 -3.63 9.83
N GLU A 29 -16.42 -3.07 9.04
CA GLU A 29 -16.51 -1.65 8.68
C GLU A 29 -15.25 -1.09 7.98
N LEU A 30 -14.38 -1.95 7.42
CA LEU A 30 -13.16 -1.56 6.74
C LEU A 30 -13.42 -1.38 5.23
N ASP A 31 -13.28 -0.16 4.73
CA ASP A 31 -13.32 0.10 3.29
C ASP A 31 -11.91 0.16 2.66
N ALA A 32 -11.87 0.03 1.33
CA ALA A 32 -10.62 0.00 0.57
C ALA A 32 -9.83 1.32 0.69
N LYS A 33 -10.49 2.46 0.88
CA LYS A 33 -9.85 3.78 1.00
C LYS A 33 -9.13 3.91 2.36
N THR A 34 -9.75 3.39 3.40
CA THR A 34 -9.24 3.33 4.77
C THR A 34 -8.01 2.43 4.82
N LEU A 35 -8.11 1.21 4.30
CA LEU A 35 -6.98 0.28 4.22
C LEU A 35 -5.84 0.85 3.36
N ALA A 36 -6.13 1.42 2.20
CA ALA A 36 -5.13 2.02 1.33
C ALA A 36 -4.39 3.19 2.00
N THR A 37 -5.10 4.03 2.76
CA THR A 37 -4.50 5.16 3.48
C THR A 37 -3.56 4.68 4.58
N LEU A 38 -3.97 3.69 5.36
CA LEU A 38 -3.15 3.09 6.42
C LEU A 38 -1.91 2.41 5.84
N PHE A 39 -2.13 1.45 4.93
CA PHE A 39 -1.06 0.62 4.38
C PHE A 39 -0.17 1.36 3.38
N GLY A 40 -0.62 2.46 2.78
CA GLY A 40 0.20 3.33 1.95
C GLY A 40 1.47 3.79 2.67
N SER A 41 1.34 4.19 3.94
CA SER A 41 2.49 4.59 4.75
C SER A 41 3.36 3.42 5.24
N ILE A 42 2.74 2.23 5.42
CA ILE A 42 3.40 1.02 5.91
C ILE A 42 4.27 0.41 4.80
N PHE A 43 3.71 0.24 3.59
CA PHE A 43 4.39 -0.33 2.43
C PHE A 43 5.41 0.63 1.82
N LEU A 44 5.06 1.90 1.67
CA LEU A 44 5.88 2.89 0.97
C LEU A 44 6.50 3.87 1.97
N ARG A 45 7.48 3.38 2.73
CA ARG A 45 8.26 4.21 3.66
C ARG A 45 9.19 5.13 2.90
N ASP A 46 9.44 6.31 3.49
CA ASP A 46 10.43 7.23 2.93
C ASP A 46 11.83 6.60 3.01
N PRO A 47 12.67 6.79 1.97
CA PRO A 47 14.05 6.32 1.97
C PRO A 47 14.79 6.80 3.21
N PRO A 48 15.68 5.99 3.82
CA PRO A 48 16.37 6.35 5.05
C PRO A 48 17.03 7.73 5.02
N ARG A 49 17.63 8.10 3.88
CA ARG A 49 18.31 9.38 3.66
C ARG A 49 17.37 10.59 3.56
N SER A 50 16.08 10.38 3.29
CA SER A 50 15.08 11.45 3.09
C SER A 50 14.10 11.57 4.26
N ARG A 51 14.37 10.86 5.37
CA ARG A 51 13.55 10.91 6.58
C ARG A 51 13.71 12.25 7.31
N ASP A 52 14.91 12.82 7.32
CA ASP A 52 15.16 14.15 7.90
C ASP A 52 14.50 15.25 7.06
N ASP A 53 14.53 15.12 5.73
CA ASP A 53 13.82 16.02 4.80
C ASP A 53 12.30 15.99 4.97
N ARG A 54 11.75 14.94 5.60
CA ARG A 54 10.30 14.85 5.87
C ARG A 54 9.85 15.91 6.88
N HIS A 55 10.71 16.26 7.84
CA HIS A 55 10.43 17.34 8.80
C HIS A 55 10.55 18.73 8.18
N GLN A 56 11.34 18.86 7.10
CA GLN A 56 11.49 20.12 6.36
C GLN A 56 10.45 20.31 5.24
N ARG A 57 9.78 19.23 4.81
CA ARG A 57 8.75 19.29 3.76
C ARG A 57 7.50 20.02 4.26
N SER A 58 6.94 20.86 3.39
CA SER A 58 5.66 21.51 3.67
C SER A 58 4.55 20.48 3.87
N ARG A 59 3.57 20.82 4.71
CA ARG A 59 2.40 19.97 4.99
C ARG A 59 1.64 19.61 3.70
N ALA A 60 1.52 20.55 2.76
CA ALA A 60 0.86 20.32 1.47
C ALA A 60 1.60 19.27 0.61
N THR A 61 2.93 19.32 0.60
CA THR A 61 3.76 18.33 -0.11
C THR A 61 3.60 16.96 0.53
N GLN A 62 3.62 16.87 1.87
CA GLN A 62 3.46 15.60 2.58
C GLN A 62 2.11 14.94 2.28
N ILE A 63 1.01 15.71 2.31
CA ILE A 63 -0.34 15.22 1.94
C ILE A 63 -0.37 14.67 0.51
N THR A 64 0.31 15.32 -0.42
CA THR A 64 0.37 14.87 -1.81
C THR A 64 1.10 13.53 -1.93
N PHE A 65 2.20 13.35 -1.21
CA PHE A 65 2.90 12.06 -1.17
C PHE A 65 2.05 10.96 -0.54
N ASP A 66 1.40 11.24 0.59
CA ASP A 66 0.57 10.23 1.27
C ASP A 66 -0.63 9.82 0.40
N LYS A 67 -1.24 10.76 -0.34
CA LYS A 67 -2.27 10.45 -1.35
C LYS A 67 -1.76 9.54 -2.45
N LYS A 68 -0.55 9.78 -2.98
CA LYS A 68 0.06 8.91 -4.00
C LYS A 68 0.33 7.50 -3.47
N LYS A 69 0.80 7.39 -2.23
CA LYS A 69 1.02 6.10 -1.56
C LYS A 69 -0.28 5.34 -1.38
N ALA A 70 -1.32 6.02 -0.91
CA ALA A 70 -2.65 5.43 -0.77
C ALA A 70 -3.20 4.98 -2.13
N ALA A 71 -3.11 5.82 -3.17
CA ALA A 71 -3.57 5.46 -4.52
C ALA A 71 -2.84 4.22 -5.07
N PHE A 72 -1.53 4.10 -4.83
CA PHE A 72 -0.77 2.92 -5.19
C PHE A 72 -1.33 1.67 -4.50
N VAL A 73 -1.54 1.70 -3.18
CA VAL A 73 -2.07 0.53 -2.45
C VAL A 73 -3.50 0.21 -2.87
N TYR A 74 -4.35 1.24 -3.01
CA TYR A 74 -5.74 1.08 -3.45
C TYR A 74 -5.83 0.30 -4.76
N HIS A 75 -4.96 0.58 -5.72
CA HIS A 75 -4.89 -0.17 -6.98
C HIS A 75 -4.73 -1.67 -6.75
N PHE A 76 -3.87 -2.10 -5.82
CA PHE A 76 -3.68 -3.51 -5.51
C PHE A 76 -4.83 -4.13 -4.71
N LEU A 77 -5.64 -3.32 -4.02
CA LEU A 77 -6.79 -3.82 -3.27
C LEU A 77 -8.01 -4.05 -4.17
N VAL A 78 -8.22 -3.21 -5.18
CA VAL A 78 -9.44 -3.28 -6.02
C VAL A 78 -9.26 -4.04 -7.32
N ASN A 79 -8.02 -4.33 -7.74
CA ASN A 79 -7.73 -5.09 -8.94
C ASN A 79 -7.26 -6.51 -8.61
N ASP A 80 -7.58 -7.45 -9.48
CA ASP A 80 -7.10 -8.82 -9.37
C ASP A 80 -5.56 -8.88 -9.53
N GLN A 81 -4.90 -9.50 -8.55
CA GLN A 81 -3.45 -9.70 -8.50
C GLN A 81 -3.05 -11.18 -8.63
N SER A 82 -4.02 -12.06 -8.92
CA SER A 82 -3.84 -13.51 -8.95
C SER A 82 -2.71 -13.95 -9.89
N ASP A 83 -2.57 -13.28 -11.04
CA ASP A 83 -1.49 -13.55 -11.99
C ASP A 83 -0.10 -13.39 -11.37
N PHE A 84 0.07 -12.38 -10.50
CA PHE A 84 1.34 -12.13 -9.81
C PHE A 84 1.64 -13.14 -8.71
N ILE A 85 0.62 -13.76 -8.12
CA ILE A 85 0.77 -14.79 -7.08
C ILE A 85 1.00 -16.16 -7.72
N LEU A 86 0.30 -16.46 -8.82
CA LEU A 86 0.37 -17.73 -9.53
C LEU A 86 1.58 -17.84 -10.47
N GLY A 87 2.37 -16.76 -10.61
CA GLY A 87 3.60 -16.75 -11.40
C GLY A 87 3.37 -16.97 -12.90
N ARG A 88 2.19 -16.60 -13.41
CA ARG A 88 1.87 -16.66 -14.84
C ARG A 88 2.14 -15.34 -15.55
#